data_AF-A0A929HWF5-F1
#
_entry.id   AF-A0A929HWF5-F1
#
_cell.length_a   1.000
_cell.length_b   1.000
_cell.length_c   1.000
_cell.angle_alpha   90.00
_cell.angle_beta   90.00
_cell.angle_gamma   90.00
#
_symmetry.space_group_name_H-M   'P 1'
#
loop_
_entity.id
_entity.type
_entity.pdbx_description
1 polymer ?
#
loop_
_entity_poly.entity_id
_entity_poly.type
_entity_poly.pdbx_seq_one_letter_code
_entity_poly.pdbx_strand_id
1 'polypeptide(L)'
;MEDTITPFIIGLLEFAMVDLMGPETLGPWFLVLAAVFTVSIGASHLVMRRARRDSANDYFFGQVARASWRDYAGSIVVVLLLALCGVALWVSGRGDALAAAALLFALVALIVQLMAIHRYWLVMPEVVKPQDTTG
;
A
#
# COMPACT_ATOMS: atom_id res chain seq x y z
N MET A 1 -20.82 6.01 -3.58
CA MET A 1 -20.26 5.22 -4.71
C MET A 1 -18.74 5.28 -4.72
N GLU A 2 -18.11 6.45 -4.60
CA GLU A 2 -16.64 6.57 -4.56
C GLU A 2 -15.98 5.71 -3.47
N ASP A 3 -16.58 5.62 -2.28
CA ASP A 3 -16.04 4.86 -1.13
C ASP A 3 -16.03 3.33 -1.32
N THR A 4 -16.81 2.81 -2.27
CA THR A 4 -16.88 1.37 -2.56
C THR A 4 -16.08 0.95 -3.80
N ILE A 5 -15.70 1.89 -4.66
CA ILE A 5 -14.97 1.58 -5.91
C ILE A 5 -13.54 1.12 -5.61
N THR A 6 -12.83 1.81 -4.71
CA THR A 6 -11.45 1.48 -4.38
C THR A 6 -11.28 0.08 -3.78
N PRO A 7 -12.03 -0.34 -2.74
CA PRO A 7 -11.93 -1.71 -2.22
C PRO A 7 -12.36 -2.75 -3.25
N PHE A 8 -13.30 -2.45 -4.15
CA PHE A 8 -13.66 -3.34 -5.25
C PHE A 8 -12.52 -3.55 -6.24
N ILE A 9 -11.83 -2.48 -6.67
CA ILE A 9 -10.67 -2.57 -7.57
C ILE A 9 -9.54 -3.37 -6.91
N ILE A 10 -9.27 -3.14 -5.63
CA ILE A 10 -8.25 -3.90 -4.88
C ILE A 10 -8.61 -5.39 -4.89
N GLY A 11 -9.86 -5.74 -4.54
CA GLY A 11 -10.32 -7.13 -4.56
C GLY A 11 -10.25 -7.79 -5.94
N LEU A 12 -10.53 -7.05 -7.01
CA LEU A 12 -10.39 -7.55 -8.39
C LEU A 12 -8.92 -7.84 -8.75
N LEU A 13 -8.00 -6.95 -8.35
CA LEU A 13 -6.57 -7.14 -8.58
C LEU A 13 -6.03 -8.33 -7.77
N GLU A 14 -6.44 -8.46 -6.51
CA GLU A 14 -6.09 -9.61 -5.66
C GLU A 14 -6.62 -10.93 -6.25
N PHE A 15 -7.85 -10.93 -6.77
CA PHE A 15 -8.40 -12.10 -7.47
C PHE A 15 -7.58 -12.46 -8.72
N ALA A 16 -7.18 -11.46 -9.51
CA ALA A 16 -6.29 -11.69 -10.66
C ALA A 16 -4.92 -12.25 -10.23
N MET A 17 -4.38 -11.84 -9.08
CA MET A 17 -3.13 -12.40 -8.56
C MET A 17 -3.24 -13.89 -8.19
N VAL A 18 -4.41 -14.33 -7.71
CA VAL A 18 -4.65 -15.76 -7.42
C VAL A 18 -4.63 -16.58 -8.70
N ASP A 19 -5.20 -16.07 -9.79
CA ASP A 19 -5.16 -16.73 -11.10
C ASP A 19 -3.74 -16.79 -11.70
N LEU A 20 -2.91 -15.78 -11.40
CA LEU A 20 -1.54 -15.64 -11.90
C LEU A 20 -0.48 -16.32 -11.01
N MET A 21 -0.85 -17.28 -10.16
CA MET A 21 0.10 -17.93 -9.23
C MET A 21 1.04 -18.95 -9.90
N GLY A 22 0.93 -19.13 -11.22
CA GLY A 22 1.77 -20.03 -12.01
C GLY A 22 3.19 -19.48 -12.22
N PRO A 23 4.21 -20.35 -12.31
CA PRO A 23 5.60 -19.92 -12.54
C PRO A 23 5.78 -19.19 -13.89
N GLU A 24 4.99 -19.55 -14.90
CA GLU A 24 4.96 -18.90 -16.22
C GLU A 24 4.28 -17.52 -16.22
N THR A 25 3.41 -17.24 -15.25
CA THR A 25 2.66 -15.98 -15.12
C THR A 25 3.22 -15.04 -14.06
N LEU A 26 4.41 -15.35 -13.54
CA LEU A 26 5.06 -14.63 -12.45
C LEU A 26 5.40 -13.17 -12.83
N GLY A 27 5.79 -12.89 -14.07
CA GLY A 27 5.98 -11.51 -14.56
C GLY A 27 4.70 -10.66 -14.44
N PRO A 28 3.59 -11.07 -15.08
CA PRO A 28 2.28 -10.45 -14.89
C PRO A 28 1.85 -10.33 -13.43
N TRP A 29 2.09 -11.36 -12.61
CA TRP A 29 1.76 -11.35 -11.18
C TRP A 29 2.41 -10.17 -10.43
N PHE A 30 3.69 -9.89 -10.71
CA PHE A 30 4.40 -8.75 -10.13
C PHE A 30 3.84 -7.39 -10.57
N LEU A 31 3.35 -7.29 -11.81
CA LEU A 31 2.71 -6.06 -12.29
C LEU A 31 1.38 -5.81 -11.59
N VAL A 32 0.58 -6.87 -11.38
CA VAL A 32 -0.67 -6.77 -10.62
C VAL A 32 -0.39 -6.41 -9.16
N LEU A 33 0.63 -7.01 -8.54
CA LEU A 33 1.06 -6.64 -7.19
C LEU A 33 1.46 -5.15 -7.10
N ALA A 34 2.22 -4.63 -8.06
CA ALA A 34 2.56 -3.21 -8.13
C ALA A 34 1.31 -2.32 -8.28
N ALA A 35 0.31 -2.78 -9.05
CA ALA A 35 -0.98 -2.08 -9.17
C ALA A 35 -1.76 -2.07 -7.85
N VAL A 36 -1.80 -3.17 -7.10
CA VAL A 36 -2.43 -3.24 -5.76
C VAL A 36 -1.80 -2.21 -4.82
N PHE A 37 -0.47 -2.14 -4.78
CA PHE A 37 0.24 -1.15 -3.96
C PHE A 37 -0.11 0.28 -4.39
N THR A 38 -0.09 0.56 -5.69
CA THR A 38 -0.41 1.88 -6.23
C THR A 38 -1.82 2.33 -5.85
N VAL A 39 -2.81 1.46 -6.04
CA VAL A 39 -4.21 1.76 -5.70
C VAL A 39 -4.36 1.94 -4.19
N SER A 40 -3.71 1.11 -3.36
CA SER A 40 -3.77 1.20 -1.90
C SER A 40 -3.14 2.49 -1.35
N ILE A 41 -2.01 2.92 -1.91
CA ILE A 41 -1.37 4.19 -1.56
C ILE A 41 -2.26 5.36 -1.99
N GLY A 42 -2.80 5.32 -3.20
CA GLY A 42 -3.75 6.32 -3.71
C GLY A 42 -5.01 6.42 -2.85
N ALA A 43 -5.58 5.29 -2.45
CA ALA A 43 -6.72 5.21 -1.52
C ALA A 43 -6.41 5.92 -0.20
N SER A 44 -5.25 5.59 0.39
CA SER A 44 -4.80 6.18 1.65
C SER A 44 -4.67 7.71 1.54
N HIS A 45 -4.15 8.21 0.42
CA HIS A 45 -4.08 9.64 0.15
C HIS A 45 -5.46 10.30 0.04
N LEU A 46 -6.38 9.68 -0.70
CA LEU A 46 -7.73 10.22 -0.90
C LEU A 46 -8.49 10.28 0.43
N VAL A 47 -8.41 9.22 1.23
CA VAL A 47 -9.01 9.15 2.57
C VAL A 47 -8.41 10.23 3.47
N MET A 48 -7.08 10.35 3.54
CA MET A 48 -6.40 11.36 4.36
C MET A 48 -6.75 12.79 3.92
N ARG A 49 -6.83 13.03 2.61
CA ARG A 49 -7.22 14.34 2.05
C ARG A 49 -8.66 14.68 2.36
N ARG A 50 -9.57 13.71 2.32
CA ARG A 50 -10.98 13.90 2.68
C ARG A 50 -11.12 14.14 4.18
N ALA A 51 -10.45 13.36 5.02
CA ALA A 51 -10.46 13.53 6.47
C ALA A 51 -10.00 14.92 6.89
N ARG A 52 -8.98 15.49 6.25
CA ARG A 52 -8.50 16.88 6.50
C ARG A 52 -9.45 17.99 6.07
N ARG A 53 -10.48 17.71 5.28
CA ARG A 53 -11.49 18.70 4.84
C ARG A 53 -12.73 18.70 5.74
N ASP A 54 -12.86 17.69 6.58
CA ASP A 54 -13.94 17.58 7.54
C ASP A 54 -13.57 18.35 8.80
N SER A 55 -14.34 19.40 9.10
CA SER A 55 -14.11 20.27 10.27
C SER A 55 -14.19 19.52 11.59
N ALA A 56 -14.85 18.35 11.63
CA ALA A 56 -14.85 17.50 12.81
C ALA A 56 -13.44 16.99 13.18
N ASN A 57 -12.51 16.96 12.22
CA ASN A 57 -11.14 16.47 12.42
C ASN A 57 -10.11 17.59 12.64
N ASP A 58 -10.53 18.86 12.73
CA ASP A 58 -9.61 20.00 12.85
C ASP A 58 -8.72 19.91 14.11
N TYR A 59 -9.26 19.38 15.21
CA TYR A 59 -8.50 19.16 16.45
C TYR A 59 -7.32 18.18 16.24
N PHE A 60 -7.55 17.08 15.52
CA PHE A 60 -6.52 16.08 15.23
C PHE A 60 -5.49 16.60 14.23
N PHE A 61 -5.95 17.21 13.12
CA PHE A 61 -5.06 17.68 12.07
C PHE A 61 -4.37 19.01 12.37
N GLY A 62 -4.80 19.76 13.39
CA GLY A 62 -4.06 20.89 13.94
C GLY A 62 -2.73 20.50 14.58
N GLN A 63 -2.60 19.24 15.01
CA GLN A 63 -1.40 18.70 15.66
C GLN A 63 -0.56 17.82 14.72
N VAL A 64 -1.09 17.46 13.55
CA VAL A 64 -0.45 16.53 12.60
C VAL A 64 -0.08 17.27 11.30
N ALA A 65 1.23 17.43 11.09
CA ALA A 65 1.77 18.03 9.87
C ALA A 65 1.22 17.38 8.59
N ARG A 66 1.06 18.16 7.52
CA ARG A 66 0.64 17.63 6.22
C ARG A 66 1.71 16.67 5.70
N ALA A 67 1.29 15.47 5.32
CA ALA A 67 2.16 14.51 4.65
C ALA A 67 2.71 15.14 3.36
N SER A 68 4.03 15.11 3.22
CA SER A 68 4.76 15.62 2.08
C SER A 68 4.98 14.51 1.05
N TRP A 69 5.23 14.86 -0.20
CA TRP A 69 5.58 13.87 -1.25
C TRP A 69 6.81 13.00 -0.88
N ARG A 70 7.69 13.50 0.00
CA ARG A 70 8.87 12.75 0.47
C ARG A 70 8.49 11.57 1.35
N ASP A 71 7.37 11.67 2.07
CA ASP A 71 6.88 10.60 2.94
C ASP A 71 6.37 9.40 2.12
N TYR A 72 6.08 9.61 0.83
CA TYR A 72 5.62 8.59 -0.11
C TYR A 72 6.71 8.10 -1.06
N ALA A 73 7.90 8.72 -1.06
CA ALA A 73 9.00 8.34 -1.94
C ALA A 73 9.40 6.88 -1.75
N GLY A 74 9.41 6.39 -0.50
CA GLY A 74 9.70 4.98 -0.22
C GLY A 74 8.70 4.03 -0.88
N SER A 75 7.40 4.32 -0.76
CA SER A 75 6.36 3.49 -1.37
C SER A 75 6.40 3.54 -2.91
N ILE A 76 6.68 4.70 -3.49
CA ILE A 76 6.87 4.84 -4.95
C ILE A 76 8.05 4.00 -5.43
N VAL A 77 9.17 4.02 -4.71
CA VAL A 77 10.35 3.21 -5.05
C VAL A 77 10.00 1.72 -5.01
N VAL A 78 9.29 1.25 -3.98
CA VAL A 78 8.84 -0.15 -3.89
C VAL A 78 7.96 -0.53 -5.09
N VAL A 79 6.98 0.30 -5.44
CA VAL A 79 6.10 0.07 -6.60
C VAL A 79 6.92 -0.03 -7.90
N LEU A 80 7.86 0.89 -8.11
CA LEU A 80 8.70 0.90 -9.30
C LEU A 80 9.60 -0.34 -9.36
N LEU A 81 10.18 -0.75 -8.24
CA LEU A 81 11.00 -1.97 -8.17
C LEU A 81 10.17 -3.23 -8.46
N LEU A 82 8.97 -3.34 -7.90
CA LEU A 82 8.05 -4.45 -8.20
C LEU A 82 7.68 -4.48 -9.69
N ALA A 83 7.35 -3.32 -10.27
CA ALA A 83 7.05 -3.21 -11.70
C ALA A 83 8.25 -3.61 -12.58
N LEU A 84 9.46 -3.16 -12.22
CA LEU A 84 10.69 -3.53 -12.91
C LEU A 84 10.98 -5.03 -12.82
N CYS A 85 10.78 -5.64 -11.64
CA CYS A 85 10.87 -7.10 -11.48
C CYS A 85 9.87 -7.82 -12.39
N GLY A 86 8.61 -7.35 -12.45
CA GLY A 86 7.58 -7.92 -13.31
C GLY A 86 7.94 -7.85 -14.79
N VAL A 87 8.40 -6.69 -15.27
CA VAL A 87 8.86 -6.52 -16.66
C VAL A 87 10.07 -7.40 -16.95
N ALA A 88 11.06 -7.41 -16.05
CA ALA A 88 12.27 -8.21 -16.22
C ALA A 88 11.94 -9.71 -16.32
N LEU A 89 11.07 -10.22 -15.45
CA LEU A 89 10.63 -11.62 -15.47
C LEU A 89 9.82 -11.96 -16.72
N TRP A 90 8.93 -11.06 -17.15
CA TRP A 90 8.13 -11.23 -18.35
C TRP A 90 9.03 -11.36 -19.60
N VAL A 91 10.01 -10.48 -19.75
CA VAL A 91 10.90 -10.47 -20.92
C VAL A 91 11.93 -11.59 -20.87
N SER A 92 12.43 -11.95 -19.67
CA SER A 92 13.47 -12.97 -19.52
C SER A 92 12.96 -14.40 -19.73
N GLY A 93 11.66 -14.64 -19.53
CA GLY A 93 10.97 -15.89 -19.84
C GLY A 93 11.38 -17.14 -19.03
N ARG A 94 12.57 -17.18 -18.39
CA ARG A 94 13.13 -18.41 -17.80
C ARG A 94 14.34 -18.24 -16.86
N GLY A 95 14.27 -17.29 -15.92
CA GLY A 95 15.32 -17.08 -14.93
C GLY A 95 14.93 -17.57 -13.53
N ASP A 96 15.10 -18.85 -13.21
CA ASP A 96 14.66 -19.42 -11.92
C ASP A 96 15.30 -18.70 -10.73
N ALA A 97 16.58 -18.34 -10.82
CA ALA A 97 17.27 -17.55 -9.80
C ALA A 97 16.73 -16.10 -9.70
N LEU A 98 16.39 -15.49 -10.85
CA LEU A 98 15.78 -14.15 -10.89
C LEU A 98 14.37 -14.18 -10.28
N ALA A 99 13.58 -15.22 -10.57
CA ALA A 99 12.26 -15.43 -10.01
C ALA A 99 12.34 -15.61 -8.49
N ALA A 100 13.24 -16.44 -8.00
CA ALA A 100 13.47 -16.63 -6.56
C ALA A 100 13.88 -15.31 -5.88
N ALA A 101 14.83 -14.57 -6.47
CA ALA A 101 15.26 -13.28 -5.94
C ALA A 101 14.12 -12.24 -5.92
N ALA A 102 13.31 -12.18 -7.00
CA ALA A 102 12.16 -11.29 -7.09
C ALA A 102 11.11 -11.65 -6.03
N LEU A 103 10.78 -12.94 -5.86
CA LEU A 103 9.83 -13.41 -4.86
C LEU A 103 10.29 -13.08 -3.43
N LEU A 104 11.58 -13.29 -3.13
CA LEU A 104 12.16 -12.88 -1.84
C LEU A 104 12.04 -11.37 -1.63
N PHE A 105 12.32 -10.58 -2.66
CA PHE A 105 12.14 -9.14 -2.60
C PHE A 105 10.67 -8.75 -2.35
N ALA A 106 9.71 -9.35 -3.06
CA ALA A 106 8.28 -9.11 -2.85
C ALA A 106 7.84 -9.46 -1.42
N LEU A 107 8.31 -10.58 -0.89
CA LEU A 107 8.03 -10.99 0.48
C LEU A 107 8.54 -9.94 1.49
N VAL A 108 9.78 -9.48 1.34
CA VAL A 108 10.34 -8.43 2.21
C VAL A 108 9.54 -7.13 2.09
N ALA A 109 9.17 -6.72 0.88
CA ALA A 109 8.35 -5.53 0.65
C ALA A 109 6.98 -5.64 1.35
N LEU A 110 6.32 -6.79 1.26
CA LEU A 110 5.06 -7.06 1.94
C LEU A 110 5.20 -7.02 3.47
N ILE A 111 6.27 -7.61 4.02
CA ILE A 111 6.56 -7.58 5.46
C ILE A 111 6.76 -6.13 5.94
N VAL A 112 7.56 -5.34 5.21
CA VAL A 112 7.77 -3.92 5.54
C VAL A 112 6.46 -3.14 5.51
N GLN A 113 5.63 -3.36 4.50
CA GLN A 113 4.32 -2.72 4.40
C GLN A 113 3.39 -3.11 5.55
N LEU A 114 3.36 -4.39 5.92
CA LEU A 114 2.57 -4.90 7.05
C LEU A 114 3.04 -4.28 8.37
N MET A 115 4.35 -4.20 8.60
CA MET A 115 4.91 -3.55 9.79
C MET A 115 4.58 -2.05 9.83
N ALA A 116 4.60 -1.35 8.69
CA ALA A 116 4.24 0.06 8.62
C ALA A 116 2.76 0.28 9.01
N ILE A 117 1.86 -0.56 8.50
CA ILE A 117 0.44 -0.54 8.86
C ILE A 117 0.27 -0.85 10.35
N HIS A 118 0.90 -1.92 10.84
CA HIS A 118 0.82 -2.32 12.25
C HIS A 118 1.30 -1.21 13.20
N ARG A 119 2.43 -0.57 12.89
CA ARG A 119 2.93 0.58 13.66
C ARG A 119 1.93 1.75 13.64
N TYR A 120 1.30 2.02 12.51
CA TYR A 120 0.28 3.06 12.42
C TYR A 120 -0.91 2.78 13.35
N TRP A 121 -1.37 1.52 13.39
CA TRP A 121 -2.48 1.11 14.28
C TRP A 121 -2.13 1.14 15.76
N LEU A 122 -0.92 0.74 16.15
CA LEU A 122 -0.50 0.70 17.56
C LEU A 122 -0.17 2.08 18.16
N VAL A 123 0.18 3.07 17.35
CA VAL A 123 0.47 4.44 17.83
C VAL A 123 -0.81 5.28 17.97
N MET A 124 -1.90 4.90 17.29
CA MET A 124 -3.17 5.63 17.32
C MET A 124 -3.93 5.65 18.67
N PRO A 125 -3.78 4.71 19.63
CA PRO A 125 -4.52 4.74 20.89
C PRO A 125 -4.10 5.82 21.89
N GLU A 126 -2.88 6.35 21.83
CA GLU A 126 -2.37 7.24 22.89
C GLU A 126 -2.77 8.72 22.74
N VAL A 127 -3.32 9.13 21.60
CA VAL A 127 -3.66 10.55 21.32
C VAL A 127 -5.04 10.94 21.86
N VAL A 128 -5.88 9.99 22.27
CA VAL A 128 -7.22 10.26 22.84
C VAL A 128 -7.24 9.83 24.31
N LYS A 129 -6.76 10.69 25.21
CA LYS A 129 -7.17 10.61 26.62
C LYS A 129 -8.56 11.26 26.77
N PRO A 130 -9.56 10.58 27.34
CA PRO A 130 -10.84 11.22 27.65
C PRO A 130 -10.57 12.36 28.64
N GLN A 131 -11.08 13.56 28.35
CA GLN A 131 -11.10 14.62 29.35
C GLN A 131 -12.06 14.20 30.46
N ASP A 132 -11.57 14.20 31.70
CA ASP A 132 -12.38 14.09 32.90
C ASP A 132 -13.46 15.18 32.87
N THR A 133 -14.70 14.78 32.65
CA THR A 133 -15.87 15.64 32.82
C THR A 133 -16.11 15.82 34.32
N THR A 134 -15.41 16.78 34.93
CA THR A 134 -15.80 17.36 36.21
C THR A 134 -15.94 18.88 36.04
N GLY A 135 -17.17 19.30 35.77
CA GLY A 135 -17.64 20.68 35.84
C GLY A 135 -19.08 20.66 36.32
#